data_AF-A0A2R6DDY9-F1
#
_entry.id   AF-A0A2R6DDY9-F1
#
_cell.length_a   1.000
_cell.length_b   1.000
_cell.length_c   1.000
_cell.angle_alpha   90.00
_cell.angle_beta   90.00
_cell.angle_gamma   90.00
#
_symmetry.space_group_name_H-M   'P 1'
#
loop_
_entity.id
_entity.type
_entity.pdbx_description
1 polymer ?
#
loop_
_entity_poly.entity_id
_entity_poly.type
_entity_poly.pdbx_seq_one_letter_code
_entity_poly.pdbx_strand_id
1 'polypeptide(L)'
;MNQISSNADGESGRGSTGDDSGLLDRRAYLRLTGATVAGVAATSAGSGAVSAASVETIEVSSGEEERIELDGGDTLENTIIDVSARGASVAIRARTRGGDIAIRNVAIEGVDTQADDTINVAAYDEDATVTIENCYFGDGGEDDAGDGAGEGEGCIFVNASHAGDLLIRNVHVANFETGIYASAPGNPPVESKPDKQVGEGGTVRIEDTYLANVEKSGYKLGS
;
A
#
# COMPACT_ATOMS: atom_id res chain seq x y z
N MET A 1 -46.03 57.56 -30.29
CA MET A 1 -45.05 57.59 -31.40
C MET A 1 -44.94 56.17 -31.93
N ASN A 2 -45.14 56.06 -33.24
CA ASN A 2 -45.24 54.85 -34.07
C ASN A 2 -43.92 54.04 -34.12
N GLN A 3 -43.97 52.70 -33.99
CA GLN A 3 -43.75 51.72 -35.08
C GLN A 3 -43.35 50.31 -34.61
N ILE A 4 -43.83 49.35 -35.40
CA ILE A 4 -43.77 47.88 -35.33
C ILE A 4 -42.69 47.39 -36.30
N SER A 5 -41.93 46.34 -35.93
CA SER A 5 -41.41 45.23 -36.78
C SER A 5 -40.32 44.47 -36.01
N SER A 6 -40.14 43.15 -36.06
CA SER A 6 -40.63 42.08 -36.95
C SER A 6 -40.36 40.71 -36.30
N ASN A 7 -41.22 39.72 -36.57
CA ASN A 7 -40.97 38.29 -36.36
C ASN A 7 -39.84 37.76 -37.27
N ALA A 8 -39.08 36.75 -36.81
CA ALA A 8 -38.87 35.47 -37.51
C ALA A 8 -37.88 34.55 -36.74
N ASP A 9 -38.43 33.48 -36.19
CA ASP A 9 -37.99 32.07 -36.19
C ASP A 9 -36.49 31.71 -36.23
N GLY A 10 -36.06 31.00 -35.18
CA GLY A 10 -34.82 30.22 -35.13
C GLY A 10 -34.94 29.10 -34.10
N GLU A 11 -35.50 27.97 -34.52
CA GLU A 11 -35.55 26.73 -33.75
C GLU A 11 -34.18 26.04 -33.78
N SER A 12 -33.67 25.61 -32.62
CA SER A 12 -32.90 24.36 -32.38
C SER A 12 -31.92 24.52 -31.20
N GLY A 13 -31.95 23.59 -30.25
CA GLY A 13 -30.92 23.51 -29.22
C GLY A 13 -31.33 22.73 -27.98
N ARG A 14 -31.16 21.41 -28.06
CA ARG A 14 -31.30 20.43 -26.98
C ARG A 14 -30.60 20.85 -25.68
N GLY A 15 -31.16 20.38 -24.56
CA GLY A 15 -30.61 20.55 -23.23
C GLY A 15 -29.21 19.99 -23.03
N SER A 16 -28.55 20.49 -22.00
CA SER A 16 -27.30 19.95 -21.47
C SER A 16 -27.49 19.70 -19.98
N THR A 17 -27.67 18.41 -19.70
CA THR A 17 -27.25 17.59 -18.56
C THR A 17 -26.36 18.28 -17.53
N GLY A 18 -26.70 18.04 -16.25
CA GLY A 18 -25.93 18.43 -15.09
C GLY A 18 -24.50 17.90 -15.10
N ASP A 19 -23.63 18.69 -14.49
CA ASP A 19 -22.20 18.49 -14.39
C ASP A 19 -21.84 17.17 -13.67
N ASP A 20 -21.44 16.18 -14.46
CA ASP A 20 -20.78 14.94 -14.03
C ASP A 20 -19.25 15.15 -13.82
N SER A 21 -18.80 16.39 -13.63
CA SER A 21 -17.37 16.71 -13.48
C SER A 21 -16.81 16.41 -12.07
N GLY A 22 -17.66 16.20 -11.06
CA GLY A 22 -17.24 15.93 -9.68
C GLY A 22 -16.99 14.45 -9.34
N LEU A 23 -17.27 13.52 -10.25
CA LEU A 23 -17.07 12.08 -10.03
C LEU A 23 -15.77 11.54 -10.66
N LEU A 24 -15.13 12.33 -11.52
CA LEU A 24 -13.90 11.94 -12.22
C LEU A 24 -12.62 12.39 -11.49
N ASP A 25 -12.73 13.27 -10.49
CA ASP A 25 -11.58 13.80 -9.74
C ASP A 25 -11.10 12.93 -8.56
N ARG A 26 -11.82 11.83 -8.23
CA ARG A 26 -11.48 10.96 -7.08
C ARG A 26 -10.92 9.61 -7.46
N ARG A 27 -10.59 9.42 -8.74
CA ARG A 27 -9.87 8.25 -9.26
C ARG A 27 -8.49 8.67 -9.70
N ALA A 28 -7.71 9.14 -8.72
CA ALA A 28 -6.25 9.23 -8.86
C ALA A 28 -5.70 7.80 -8.79
N TYR A 29 -5.87 7.06 -9.90
CA TYR A 29 -5.09 5.86 -10.13
C TYR A 29 -3.65 6.30 -10.34
N LEU A 30 -2.73 5.76 -9.55
CA LEU A 30 -1.32 5.78 -9.90
C LEU A 30 -1.18 5.16 -11.29
N ARG A 31 -0.95 6.03 -12.28
CA ARG A 31 -0.39 5.65 -13.57
C ARG A 31 1.06 5.33 -13.29
N LEU A 32 1.39 4.05 -13.22
CA LEU A 32 2.77 3.58 -13.21
C LEU A 32 3.49 4.11 -14.46
N THR A 33 4.24 5.19 -14.31
CA THR A 33 5.26 5.62 -15.28
C THR A 33 6.55 4.87 -14.98
N GLY A 34 6.60 3.60 -15.39
CA GLY A 34 7.75 2.70 -15.35
C GLY A 34 7.45 1.52 -16.26
N ALA A 35 8.42 1.05 -17.04
CA ALA A 35 8.20 0.31 -18.28
C ALA A 35 7.60 -1.12 -18.13
N THR A 36 6.71 -1.44 -19.08
CA THR A 36 6.26 -2.77 -19.60
C THR A 36 5.40 -3.69 -18.72
N VAL A 37 4.12 -3.88 -19.07
CA VAL A 37 3.51 -5.11 -19.66
C VAL A 37 2.14 -4.77 -20.29
N ALA A 38 1.82 -5.42 -21.41
CA ALA A 38 0.58 -5.30 -22.18
C ALA A 38 -0.48 -6.32 -21.73
N GLY A 39 -1.76 -5.93 -21.64
CA GLY A 39 -2.87 -6.84 -21.37
C GLY A 39 -4.25 -6.19 -21.55
N VAL A 40 -5.22 -6.92 -22.12
CA VAL A 40 -6.37 -6.42 -22.90
C VAL A 40 -7.67 -6.20 -22.08
N ALA A 41 -8.51 -5.28 -22.59
CA ALA A 41 -9.81 -4.84 -22.11
C ALA A 41 -10.95 -5.89 -22.05
N ALA A 42 -11.97 -5.64 -21.21
CA ALA A 42 -13.36 -6.02 -21.49
C ALA A 42 -14.37 -5.06 -20.83
N THR A 43 -15.13 -4.34 -21.67
CA THR A 43 -16.32 -3.58 -21.30
C THR A 43 -17.53 -4.50 -21.19
N SER A 44 -18.29 -4.40 -20.10
CA SER A 44 -19.69 -4.87 -20.07
C SER A 44 -20.58 -3.85 -19.38
N ALA A 45 -21.60 -3.40 -20.12
CA ALA A 45 -22.60 -2.44 -19.68
C ALA A 45 -23.89 -3.18 -19.31
N GLY A 46 -24.47 -2.82 -18.17
CA GLY A 46 -25.87 -3.11 -17.85
C GLY A 46 -26.09 -3.84 -16.53
N SER A 47 -26.97 -3.27 -15.70
CA SER A 47 -27.43 -3.70 -14.36
C SER A 47 -26.51 -3.24 -13.23
N GLY A 48 -26.88 -2.12 -12.57
CA GLY A 48 -26.39 -1.63 -11.25
C GLY A 48 -25.19 -2.35 -10.63
N ALA A 49 -24.09 -2.43 -11.38
CA ALA A 49 -22.93 -3.19 -10.99
C ALA A 49 -22.24 -2.32 -9.95
N VAL A 50 -22.12 -2.84 -8.73
CA VAL A 50 -20.93 -2.50 -7.95
C VAL A 50 -19.79 -2.80 -8.92
N SER A 51 -19.16 -1.76 -9.47
CA SER A 51 -17.95 -1.94 -10.25
C SER A 51 -17.02 -2.66 -9.31
N ALA A 52 -16.82 -3.96 -9.52
CA ALA A 52 -15.75 -4.66 -8.84
C ALA A 52 -14.52 -3.78 -9.06
N ALA A 53 -13.83 -3.42 -7.97
CA ALA A 53 -12.54 -2.78 -8.12
C ALA A 53 -11.73 -3.71 -9.03
N SER A 54 -11.21 -3.17 -10.13
CA SER A 54 -10.32 -3.94 -10.97
C SER A 54 -9.11 -4.29 -10.12
N VAL A 55 -8.85 -5.59 -9.97
CA VAL A 55 -7.64 -6.07 -9.33
C VAL A 55 -6.52 -5.99 -10.34
N GLU A 56 -5.43 -5.34 -9.96
CA GLU A 56 -4.18 -5.32 -10.72
C GLU A 56 -3.27 -6.45 -10.25
N THR A 57 -2.52 -7.05 -11.17
CA THR A 57 -1.49 -8.05 -10.83
C THR A 57 -0.14 -7.54 -11.31
N ILE A 58 0.83 -7.49 -10.40
CA ILE A 58 2.24 -7.23 -10.68
C ILE A 58 2.96 -8.58 -10.64
N GLU A 59 3.29 -9.13 -11.80
CA GLU A 59 4.04 -10.39 -11.90
C GLU A 59 5.55 -10.11 -11.81
N VAL A 60 6.20 -10.67 -10.79
CA VAL A 60 7.65 -10.54 -10.59
C VAL A 60 8.36 -11.73 -11.21
N SER A 61 9.34 -11.46 -12.07
CA SER A 61 10.08 -12.51 -12.78
C SER A 61 11.06 -13.24 -11.86
N SER A 62 11.43 -14.47 -12.24
CA SER A 62 12.39 -15.27 -11.47
C SER A 62 13.73 -14.54 -11.28
N GLY A 63 14.15 -14.42 -10.02
CA GLY A 63 15.40 -13.75 -9.64
C GLY A 63 15.34 -12.22 -9.63
N GLU A 64 14.16 -11.63 -9.85
CA GLU A 64 13.94 -10.18 -9.83
C GLU A 64 13.23 -9.74 -8.55
N GLU A 65 13.42 -8.47 -8.18
CA GLU A 65 12.74 -7.84 -7.05
C GLU A 65 11.91 -6.66 -7.55
N GLU A 66 10.61 -6.64 -7.23
CA GLU A 66 9.77 -5.48 -7.41
C GLU A 66 9.94 -4.51 -6.25
N ARG A 67 10.26 -3.25 -6.55
CA ARG A 67 10.44 -2.19 -5.55
C ARG A 67 9.37 -1.13 -5.70
N ILE A 68 8.48 -1.05 -4.71
CA ILE A 68 7.40 -0.08 -4.65
C ILE A 68 7.74 0.98 -3.61
N GLU A 69 7.89 2.23 -4.05
CA GLU A 69 8.15 3.38 -3.18
C GLU A 69 6.87 4.25 -3.14
N LEU A 70 6.36 4.53 -1.94
CA LEU A 70 5.17 5.35 -1.70
C LEU A 70 5.55 6.54 -0.79
N ASP A 71 5.10 7.72 -1.17
CA ASP A 71 5.26 8.98 -0.44
C ASP A 71 3.88 9.64 -0.18
N GLY A 72 3.87 10.79 0.48
CA GLY A 72 2.67 11.52 0.86
C GLY A 72 1.67 11.73 -0.27
N GLY A 73 0.46 11.20 -0.09
CA GLY A 73 -0.63 11.24 -1.06
C GLY A 73 -0.77 9.99 -1.92
N ASP A 74 0.19 9.06 -1.84
CA ASP A 74 0.15 7.82 -2.63
C ASP A 74 -0.82 6.79 -2.05
N THR A 75 -1.35 5.95 -2.94
CA THR A 75 -2.18 4.82 -2.58
C THR A 75 -1.82 3.61 -3.44
N LEU A 76 -1.47 2.50 -2.79
CA LEU A 76 -1.39 1.17 -3.40
C LEU A 76 -2.68 0.43 -3.04
N GLU A 77 -3.54 0.14 -4.02
CA GLU A 77 -4.82 -0.49 -3.74
C GLU A 77 -5.29 -1.51 -4.78
N ASN A 78 -5.95 -2.56 -4.29
CA ASN A 78 -6.54 -3.63 -5.10
C ASN A 78 -5.49 -4.31 -5.99
N THR A 79 -4.37 -4.71 -5.41
CA THR A 79 -3.21 -5.24 -6.13
C THR A 79 -2.82 -6.61 -5.59
N ILE A 80 -2.56 -7.56 -6.48
CA ILE A 80 -1.84 -8.80 -6.19
C ILE A 80 -0.41 -8.61 -6.70
N ILE A 81 0.58 -8.82 -5.83
CA ILE A 81 1.98 -8.87 -6.21
C ILE A 81 2.38 -10.34 -6.23
N ASP A 82 2.58 -10.88 -7.41
CA ASP A 82 2.87 -12.30 -7.62
C ASP A 82 4.40 -12.49 -7.66
N VAL A 83 4.92 -13.05 -6.56
CA VAL A 83 6.31 -13.46 -6.37
C VAL A 83 6.46 -14.99 -6.39
N SER A 84 5.52 -15.71 -7.01
CA SER A 84 5.55 -17.18 -7.09
C SER A 84 6.70 -17.73 -7.96
N ALA A 85 7.30 -16.90 -8.81
CA ALA A 85 8.48 -17.28 -9.57
C ALA A 85 9.68 -17.48 -8.64
N ARG A 86 10.55 -18.45 -8.97
CA ARG A 86 11.70 -18.79 -8.12
C ARG A 86 12.62 -17.59 -7.91
N GLY A 87 12.89 -17.24 -6.66
CA GLY A 87 13.77 -16.13 -6.30
C GLY A 87 13.19 -14.76 -6.64
N ALA A 88 11.89 -14.68 -6.89
CA ALA A 88 11.20 -13.41 -7.07
C ALA A 88 10.84 -12.83 -5.71
N SER A 89 10.82 -11.50 -5.62
CA SER A 89 10.58 -10.84 -4.34
C SER A 89 9.96 -9.45 -4.46
N VAL A 90 9.48 -8.90 -3.34
CA VAL A 90 8.84 -7.56 -3.31
C VAL A 90 9.20 -6.73 -2.08
N ALA A 91 9.69 -5.51 -2.30
CA ALA A 91 9.99 -4.54 -1.24
C ALA A 91 9.07 -3.32 -1.37
N ILE A 92 8.27 -3.06 -0.34
CA ILE A 92 7.39 -1.90 -0.26
C ILE A 92 7.93 -0.92 0.77
N ARG A 93 8.27 0.29 0.33
CA ARG A 93 8.70 1.38 1.19
C ARG A 93 7.62 2.44 1.24
N ALA A 94 6.95 2.56 2.38
CA ALA A 94 5.87 3.52 2.62
C ALA A 94 6.33 4.60 3.60
N ARG A 95 6.88 5.68 3.06
CA ARG A 95 7.62 6.67 3.85
C ARG A 95 7.19 8.07 3.47
N THR A 96 6.61 8.80 4.41
CA THR A 96 6.07 10.15 4.17
C THR A 96 6.58 11.14 5.20
N ARG A 97 6.87 12.37 4.75
CA ARG A 97 7.08 13.56 5.60
C ARG A 97 5.85 14.48 5.67
N GLY A 98 4.74 14.08 5.06
CA GLY A 98 3.52 14.89 5.03
C GLY A 98 2.56 14.39 3.98
N GLY A 99 1.25 14.45 4.27
CA GLY A 99 0.24 13.76 3.46
C GLY A 99 0.15 12.27 3.80
N ASP A 100 -0.96 11.66 3.40
CA ASP A 100 -1.32 10.31 3.84
C ASP A 100 -0.88 9.26 2.82
N ILE A 101 -0.40 8.11 3.30
CA ILE A 101 -0.19 6.91 2.48
C ILE A 101 -1.26 5.88 2.82
N ALA A 102 -1.81 5.21 1.79
CA ALA A 102 -2.71 4.08 1.98
C ALA A 102 -2.27 2.84 1.20
N ILE A 103 -2.12 1.70 1.88
CA ILE A 103 -1.93 0.37 1.31
C ILE A 103 -3.21 -0.44 1.62
N ARG A 104 -4.01 -0.77 0.60
CA ARG A 104 -5.38 -1.28 0.81
C ARG A 104 -5.76 -2.42 -0.12
N ASN A 105 -6.28 -3.51 0.42
CA ASN A 105 -6.67 -4.67 -0.40
C ASN A 105 -5.49 -5.18 -1.24
N VAL A 106 -4.31 -5.28 -0.63
CA VAL A 106 -3.08 -5.76 -1.29
C VAL A 106 -2.78 -7.17 -0.83
N ALA A 107 -2.45 -8.06 -1.78
CA ALA A 107 -1.99 -9.40 -1.48
C ALA A 107 -0.60 -9.64 -2.08
N ILE A 108 0.20 -10.43 -1.39
CA ILE A 108 1.42 -11.01 -1.93
C ILE A 108 1.17 -12.51 -2.11
N GLU A 109 1.31 -12.97 -3.35
CA GLU A 109 1.15 -14.38 -3.74
C GLU A 109 2.53 -14.98 -3.99
N GLY A 110 2.81 -16.13 -3.37
CA GLY A 110 4.14 -16.74 -3.38
C GLY A 110 4.98 -16.37 -2.16
N VAL A 111 6.07 -17.12 -1.99
CA VAL A 111 7.02 -16.94 -0.90
C VAL A 111 8.00 -15.84 -1.28
N ASP A 112 8.03 -14.76 -0.50
CA ASP A 112 8.90 -13.61 -0.73
C ASP A 112 10.35 -13.96 -0.35
N THR A 113 11.26 -14.04 -1.32
CA THR A 113 12.63 -14.54 -1.07
C THR A 113 13.63 -13.44 -0.67
N GLN A 114 13.19 -12.42 0.09
CA GLN A 114 14.04 -11.28 0.44
C GLN A 114 15.04 -11.51 1.56
N ALA A 115 16.10 -10.70 1.51
CA ALA A 115 16.97 -10.45 2.65
C ALA A 115 16.40 -9.41 3.64
N ASP A 116 15.53 -8.50 3.18
CA ASP A 116 14.99 -7.36 3.93
C ASP A 116 13.47 -7.47 4.26
N ASP A 117 12.94 -6.59 5.13
CA ASP A 117 11.51 -6.59 5.50
C ASP A 117 10.62 -6.27 4.27
N THR A 118 9.57 -7.07 4.03
CA THR A 118 8.64 -6.89 2.89
C THR A 118 8.04 -5.49 2.86
N ILE A 119 7.62 -4.95 4.01
CA ILE A 119 7.11 -3.58 4.15
C ILE A 119 7.95 -2.81 5.16
N ASN A 120 8.56 -1.72 4.70
CA ASN A 120 9.25 -0.76 5.54
C ASN A 120 8.48 0.56 5.60
N VAL A 121 7.96 0.90 6.77
CA VAL A 121 7.00 2.01 6.93
C VAL A 121 7.48 3.07 7.92
N ALA A 122 7.25 4.35 7.58
CA ALA A 122 7.42 5.48 8.48
C ALA A 122 6.59 6.71 8.07
N ALA A 123 5.76 7.23 8.96
CA ALA A 123 5.38 8.65 8.95
C ALA A 123 6.40 9.44 9.77
N TYR A 124 7.23 10.25 9.13
CA TYR A 124 8.34 10.98 9.77
C TYR A 124 7.90 12.24 10.53
N ASP A 125 6.73 12.77 10.21
CA ASP A 125 6.19 13.99 10.77
C ASP A 125 4.92 13.65 11.58
N GLU A 126 4.68 14.35 12.70
CA GLU A 126 3.61 14.01 13.68
C GLU A 126 2.20 14.07 13.10
N ASP A 127 1.97 14.82 12.02
CA ASP A 127 0.68 14.98 11.35
C ASP A 127 0.50 14.05 10.14
N ALA A 128 1.53 13.28 9.78
CA ALA A 128 1.47 12.35 8.66
C ALA A 128 0.90 10.99 9.10
N THR A 129 0.06 10.41 8.24
CA THR A 129 -0.58 9.13 8.50
C THR A 129 -0.21 8.08 7.45
N VAL A 130 0.03 6.85 7.89
CA VAL A 130 0.09 5.67 7.01
C VAL A 130 -0.98 4.67 7.44
N THR A 131 -1.74 4.16 6.47
CA THR A 131 -2.72 3.09 6.70
C THR A 131 -2.35 1.85 5.89
N ILE A 132 -2.33 0.69 6.54
CA ILE A 132 -2.22 -0.63 5.92
C ILE A 132 -3.49 -1.40 6.30
N GLU A 133 -4.37 -1.66 5.34
CA GLU A 133 -5.66 -2.32 5.63
C GLU A 133 -6.09 -3.37 4.61
N ASN A 134 -6.74 -4.43 5.12
CA ASN A 134 -7.29 -5.51 4.31
C ASN A 134 -6.23 -6.23 3.45
N CYS A 135 -5.03 -6.44 3.99
CA CYS A 135 -3.92 -7.03 3.24
C CYS A 135 -3.69 -8.51 3.59
N TYR A 136 -3.19 -9.27 2.63
CA TYR A 136 -2.83 -10.69 2.79
C TYR A 136 -1.35 -10.92 2.46
N PHE A 137 -0.59 -11.29 3.48
CA PHE A 137 0.84 -11.62 3.42
C PHE A 137 1.02 -13.02 4.04
N GLY A 138 0.29 -14.00 3.51
CA GLY A 138 0.17 -15.33 4.15
C GLY A 138 1.12 -16.39 3.62
N ASP A 139 1.71 -16.17 2.45
CA ASP A 139 2.55 -17.19 1.81
C ASP A 139 3.99 -17.20 2.36
N GLY A 140 4.38 -16.13 3.06
CA GLY A 140 5.59 -16.08 3.89
C GLY A 140 6.78 -15.37 3.25
N GLY A 141 7.88 -15.39 3.99
CA GLY A 141 9.18 -14.92 3.54
C GLY A 141 10.26 -15.96 3.83
N GLU A 142 11.20 -16.13 2.91
CA GLU A 142 12.39 -16.97 3.06
C GLU A 142 13.64 -16.14 2.78
N ASP A 143 14.70 -16.36 3.57
CA ASP A 143 16.01 -15.80 3.24
C ASP A 143 16.57 -16.53 2.00
N ASP A 144 17.31 -15.81 1.15
CA ASP A 144 17.94 -16.28 -0.09
C ASP A 144 18.86 -17.51 0.12
N ALA A 145 19.17 -17.86 1.37
CA ALA A 145 19.91 -19.06 1.76
C ALA A 145 19.13 -20.39 1.57
N GLY A 146 17.81 -20.37 1.37
CA GLY A 146 17.02 -21.54 0.98
C GLY A 146 16.85 -22.65 2.04
N ASP A 147 16.98 -22.31 3.33
CA ASP A 147 16.92 -23.27 4.45
C ASP A 147 15.69 -23.07 5.38
N GLY A 148 14.54 -22.67 4.81
CA GLY A 148 13.33 -22.31 5.56
C GLY A 148 13.36 -20.83 5.95
N ALA A 149 12.49 -20.39 6.87
CA ALA A 149 12.49 -19.02 7.39
C ALA A 149 13.88 -18.69 7.95
N GLY A 150 14.74 -18.14 7.08
CA GLY A 150 16.12 -17.85 7.40
C GLY A 150 16.20 -16.62 8.28
N GLU A 151 17.41 -16.20 8.60
CA GLU A 151 17.66 -15.06 9.49
C GLU A 151 17.28 -13.69 8.88
N GLY A 152 16.42 -13.70 7.85
CA GLY A 152 15.90 -12.57 7.10
C GLY A 152 14.69 -11.93 7.76
N GLU A 153 14.56 -10.64 7.49
CA GLU A 153 13.73 -9.67 8.19
C GLU A 153 12.20 -9.96 8.09
N GLY A 154 11.40 -9.23 8.87
CA GLY A 154 9.97 -9.51 9.07
C GLY A 154 9.04 -9.01 7.97
N CYS A 155 7.75 -9.30 8.09
CA CYS A 155 6.76 -8.85 7.11
C CYS A 155 6.57 -7.33 7.12
N ILE A 156 6.36 -6.74 8.29
CA ILE A 156 6.18 -5.29 8.45
C ILE A 156 7.15 -4.76 9.48
N PHE A 157 8.00 -3.83 9.09
CA PHE A 157 8.88 -3.07 9.98
C PHE A 157 8.54 -1.59 10.01
N VAL A 158 8.37 -1.08 11.23
CA VAL A 158 8.15 0.34 11.49
C VAL A 158 9.48 0.97 11.89
N ASN A 159 9.93 1.95 11.12
CA ASN A 159 11.22 2.62 11.36
C ASN A 159 11.24 3.36 12.70
N ALA A 160 12.40 3.42 13.36
CA ALA A 160 12.56 4.19 14.61
C ALA A 160 12.22 5.68 14.44
N SER A 161 12.40 6.22 13.22
CA SER A 161 12.10 7.61 12.89
C SER A 161 10.60 7.88 12.68
N HIS A 162 9.72 6.91 12.92
CA HIS A 162 8.28 7.13 12.85
C HIS A 162 7.83 8.00 14.02
N ALA A 163 7.27 9.16 13.69
CA ALA A 163 6.75 10.17 14.62
C ALA A 163 5.22 10.39 14.49
N GLY A 164 4.65 10.09 13.31
CA GLY A 164 3.22 10.25 13.03
C GLY A 164 2.35 9.08 13.47
N ASP A 165 1.26 8.85 12.73
CA ASP A 165 0.28 7.80 12.98
C ASP A 165 0.38 6.64 11.97
N LEU A 166 0.39 5.41 12.46
CA LEU A 166 0.30 4.18 11.67
C LEU A 166 -0.90 3.34 12.13
N LEU A 167 -1.81 3.03 11.21
CA LEU A 167 -2.88 2.06 11.41
C LEU A 167 -2.63 0.80 10.57
N ILE A 168 -2.53 -0.34 11.24
CA ILE A 168 -2.51 -1.68 10.62
C ILE A 168 -3.81 -2.38 11.01
N ARG A 169 -4.71 -2.64 10.04
CA ARG A 169 -6.03 -3.19 10.33
C ARG A 169 -6.44 -4.30 9.38
N ASN A 170 -7.02 -5.38 9.90
CA ASN A 170 -7.54 -6.48 9.08
C ASN A 170 -6.46 -7.03 8.13
N VAL A 171 -5.27 -7.28 8.66
CA VAL A 171 -4.14 -7.83 7.91
C VAL A 171 -3.93 -9.29 8.31
N HIS A 172 -3.63 -10.14 7.33
CA HIS A 172 -3.17 -11.51 7.55
C HIS A 172 -1.67 -11.60 7.30
N VAL A 173 -0.89 -12.05 8.27
CA VAL A 173 0.55 -12.30 8.12
C VAL A 173 0.85 -13.73 8.52
N ALA A 174 1.51 -14.51 7.67
CA ALA A 174 1.92 -15.86 8.05
C ALA A 174 3.23 -16.30 7.41
N ASN A 175 3.90 -17.26 8.06
CA ASN A 175 5.11 -17.91 7.57
C ASN A 175 6.30 -16.93 7.37
N PHE A 176 6.46 -15.98 8.30
CA PHE A 176 7.61 -15.07 8.37
C PHE A 176 8.43 -15.33 9.65
N GLU A 177 9.70 -14.90 9.65
CA GLU A 177 10.51 -14.93 10.87
C GLU A 177 9.93 -14.00 11.95
N THR A 178 9.63 -12.75 11.58
CA THR A 178 8.93 -11.76 12.42
C THR A 178 7.69 -11.26 11.68
N GLY A 179 6.56 -11.15 12.37
CA GLY A 179 5.32 -10.67 11.75
C GLY A 179 5.31 -9.15 11.60
N ILE A 180 5.00 -8.45 12.69
CA ILE A 180 4.97 -6.99 12.75
C ILE A 180 6.00 -6.52 13.78
N TYR A 181 7.07 -5.92 13.27
CA TYR A 181 8.11 -5.26 14.04
C TYR A 181 7.80 -3.76 14.17
N ALA A 182 7.11 -3.39 15.23
CA ALA A 182 6.71 -2.02 15.54
C ALA A 182 7.31 -1.49 16.86
N SER A 183 8.43 -2.04 17.33
CA SER A 183 9.06 -1.60 18.58
C SER A 183 10.10 -0.50 18.42
N ALA A 184 10.60 -0.27 17.21
CA ALA A 184 11.65 0.72 16.97
C ALA A 184 11.23 2.17 17.31
N PRO A 185 9.98 2.62 17.07
CA PRO A 185 9.54 3.98 17.44
C PRO A 185 9.56 4.24 18.96
N GLY A 186 9.50 3.19 19.78
CA GLY A 186 9.62 3.28 21.24
C GLY A 186 11.03 3.05 21.77
N ASN A 187 12.06 3.04 20.92
CA ASN A 187 13.43 2.81 21.38
C ASN A 187 13.88 3.92 22.33
N PRO A 188 14.26 3.61 23.59
CA PRO A 188 14.81 4.62 24.48
C PRO A 188 16.21 5.03 24.03
N PRO A 189 16.69 6.22 24.44
CA PRO A 189 18.10 6.53 24.36
C PRO A 189 18.91 5.52 25.19
N VAL A 190 19.97 4.97 24.59
CA VAL A 190 20.84 3.99 25.25
C VAL A 190 22.26 4.54 25.31
N GLU A 191 22.68 5.05 26.48
CA GLU A 191 24.02 5.63 26.67
C GLU A 191 25.15 4.66 26.29
N SER A 192 24.98 3.36 26.57
CA SER A 192 25.97 2.33 26.25
C SER A 192 26.01 1.94 24.78
N LYS A 193 25.08 2.44 23.95
CA LYS A 193 24.96 2.16 22.52
C LYS A 193 24.59 3.46 21.79
N PRO A 194 25.53 4.40 21.65
CA PRO A 194 25.26 5.72 21.08
C PRO A 194 24.79 5.65 19.62
N ASP A 195 25.15 4.60 18.88
CA ASP A 195 24.71 4.37 17.51
C ASP A 195 23.32 3.73 17.40
N LYS A 196 22.70 3.34 18.52
CA LYS A 196 21.35 2.80 18.50
C LYS A 196 20.39 3.95 18.21
N GLN A 197 19.63 3.82 17.12
CA GLN A 197 18.62 4.80 16.75
C GLN A 197 17.57 4.94 17.87
N VAL A 198 17.42 6.18 18.36
CA VAL A 198 16.37 6.56 19.30
C VAL A 198 15.05 6.62 18.54
N GLY A 199 13.98 6.15 19.18
CA GLY A 199 12.65 6.20 18.59
C GLY A 199 12.05 7.59 18.70
N GLU A 200 11.30 8.01 17.67
CA GLU A 200 10.62 9.32 17.62
C GLU A 200 9.20 9.28 18.24
N GLY A 201 8.76 8.13 18.77
CA GLY A 201 7.55 8.03 19.58
C GLY A 201 6.22 8.01 18.82
N GLY A 202 6.24 7.81 17.49
CA GLY A 202 5.04 7.73 16.67
C GLY A 202 4.06 6.63 17.11
N THR A 203 2.78 6.86 16.87
CA THR A 203 1.70 5.99 17.32
C THR A 203 1.49 4.84 16.33
N VAL A 204 1.59 3.60 16.83
CA VAL A 204 1.24 2.41 16.05
C VAL A 204 0.00 1.75 16.64
N ARG A 205 -1.05 1.63 15.82
CA ARG A 205 -2.31 0.95 16.14
C ARG A 205 -2.43 -0.31 15.30
N ILE A 206 -2.67 -1.44 15.95
CA ILE A 206 -2.89 -2.73 15.30
C ILE A 206 -4.27 -3.25 15.70
N GLU A 207 -5.14 -3.43 14.72
CA GLU A 207 -6.55 -3.78 14.91
C GLU A 207 -6.92 -4.99 14.03
N ASP A 208 -7.72 -5.92 14.56
CA ASP A 208 -8.33 -7.03 13.78
C ASP A 208 -7.37 -7.82 12.87
N THR A 209 -6.12 -7.92 13.28
CA THR A 209 -5.04 -8.52 12.48
C THR A 209 -4.78 -9.95 12.96
N TYR A 210 -4.51 -10.88 12.04
CA TYR A 210 -4.24 -12.28 12.35
C TYR A 210 -2.85 -12.69 11.90
N LEU A 211 -2.07 -13.25 12.84
CA LEU A 211 -0.72 -13.77 12.60
C LEU A 211 -0.67 -15.28 12.83
N ALA A 212 -0.07 -16.02 11.90
CA ALA A 212 0.11 -17.47 12.03
C ALA A 212 1.51 -17.93 11.61
N ASN A 213 2.02 -19.01 12.22
CA ASN A 213 3.30 -19.61 11.86
C ASN A 213 4.47 -18.61 11.79
N VAL A 214 4.53 -17.68 12.74
CA VAL A 214 5.64 -16.72 12.85
C VAL A 214 6.69 -17.29 13.80
N GLU A 215 7.95 -17.31 13.39
CA GLU A 215 9.00 -18.04 14.12
C GLU A 215 9.46 -17.34 15.40
N LYS A 216 9.90 -16.08 15.32
CA LYS A 216 10.48 -15.35 16.45
C LYS A 216 9.43 -14.57 17.23
N SER A 217 8.68 -13.70 16.57
CA SER A 217 7.67 -12.89 17.24
C SER A 217 6.58 -12.43 16.29
N GLY A 218 5.33 -12.67 16.67
CA GLY A 218 4.18 -12.14 15.94
C GLY A 218 4.16 -10.61 15.97
N TYR A 219 4.02 -10.02 17.16
CA TYR A 219 4.04 -8.57 17.35
C TYR A 219 5.22 -8.17 18.24
N LYS A 220 6.01 -7.19 17.80
CA LYS A 220 6.98 -6.47 18.64
C LYS A 220 6.50 -5.03 18.75
N LEU A 221 6.07 -4.61 19.94
CA LEU A 221 5.62 -3.24 20.22
C LEU A 221 6.61 -2.53 21.15
N GLY A 222 6.79 -1.24 20.93
CA GLY A 222 7.71 -0.38 21.68
C GLY A 222 6.99 0.28 22.85
N SER A 223 7.76 0.71 23.84
CA SER A 223 7.27 1.38 25.05
C SER A 223 8.24 2.44 25.51
#